data_AF-H9VGM2-F1
#
_entry.id   AF-H9VGM2-F1
#
_cell.length_a   1.000
_cell.length_b   1.000
_cell.length_c   1.000
_cell.angle_alpha   90.00
_cell.angle_beta   90.00
_cell.angle_gamma   90.00
#
_symmetry.space_group_name_H-M   'P 1'
#
loop_
_entity.id
_entity.type
_entity.pdbx_description
1 polymer ?
#
loop_
_entity_poly.entity_id
_entity_poly.type
_entity_poly.pdbx_seq_one_letter_code
_entity_poly.pdbx_strand_id
1 'polypeptide(L)'
;VFKMKAPALPSSLLLYNSLLARGFKIFLLTGRNESLRNGTVHNLFQVGYKGWAGLIMRGESDQGTSAGVYKPKKRGELVKKGYRLWGSV
;
A
#
# COMPACT_ATOMS: atom_id res chain seq x y z
N VAL A 1 16.58 -13.77 -12.31
CA VAL A 1 15.96 -12.87 -11.31
C VAL A 1 14.71 -12.24 -11.92
N PHE A 2 13.51 -12.56 -11.44
CA PHE A 2 12.26 -11.95 -11.93
C PHE A 2 12.26 -10.45 -11.62
N LYS A 3 12.47 -9.61 -12.65
CA LYS A 3 12.34 -8.15 -12.55
C LYS A 3 10.86 -7.82 -12.72
N MET A 4 10.12 -7.64 -11.62
CA MET A 4 8.81 -7.00 -11.68
C MET A 4 9.02 -5.52 -12.02
N LYS A 5 8.93 -5.18 -13.31
CA LYS A 5 8.87 -3.80 -13.78
C LYS A 5 7.41 -3.37 -13.85
N ALA A 6 6.99 -2.52 -12.92
CA ALA A 6 5.70 -1.85 -12.98
C ALA A 6 5.95 -0.33 -12.87
N PRO A 7 5.77 0.45 -13.95
CA PRO A 7 6.00 1.90 -13.90
C PRO A 7 5.04 2.57 -12.93
N ALA A 8 5.48 3.68 -12.32
CA ALA A 8 4.58 4.52 -11.56
C ALA A 8 3.60 5.23 -12.50
N LEU A 9 2.36 5.39 -12.05
CA LEU A 9 1.44 6.37 -12.63
C LEU A 9 1.87 7.77 -12.18
N PRO A 10 2.19 8.72 -13.09
CA PRO A 10 2.76 10.02 -12.72
C PRO A 10 1.89 10.81 -11.74
N SER A 11 0.58 10.90 -12.01
CA SER A 11 -0.36 11.65 -11.16
C SER A 11 -0.48 11.05 -9.75
N SER A 12 -0.44 9.73 -9.62
CA SER A 12 -0.48 9.06 -8.32
C SER A 12 0.80 9.30 -7.52
N LEU A 13 1.96 9.29 -8.18
CA LEU A 13 3.24 9.57 -7.52
C LEU A 13 3.31 11.03 -7.05
N LEU A 14 2.82 11.97 -7.87
CA LEU A 14 2.73 13.39 -7.50
C LEU A 14 1.84 13.58 -6.27
N LEU A 15 0.65 12.95 -6.25
CA LEU A 15 -0.27 13.02 -5.11
C LEU A 15 0.37 12.43 -3.85
N TYR A 16 0.98 11.24 -3.97
CA TYR A 16 1.66 10.56 -2.86
C TYR A 16 2.74 11.45 -2.23
N ASN A 17 3.62 12.02 -3.06
CA ASN A 17 4.69 12.91 -2.59
C ASN A 17 4.12 14.19 -1.97
N SER A 18 3.06 14.75 -2.56
CA SER A 18 2.38 15.95 -2.06
C SER A 18 1.74 15.74 -0.69
N LEU A 19 1.17 14.55 -0.43
CA LEU A 19 0.59 14.20 0.86
C LEU A 19 1.68 13.93 1.91
N LEU A 20 2.76 13.22 1.54
CA LEU A 20 3.90 13.02 2.44
C LEU A 20 4.53 14.34 2.87
N ALA A 21 4.76 15.26 1.93
CA ALA A 21 5.34 16.57 2.23
C ALA A 21 4.47 17.42 3.19
N ARG A 22 3.16 17.14 3.25
CA ARG A 22 2.21 17.77 4.19
C ARG A 22 2.08 17.03 5.52
N GLY A 23 2.89 15.98 5.75
CA GLY A 23 2.92 15.23 7.00
C GLY A 23 1.89 14.10 7.11
N PHE A 24 1.20 13.74 6.02
CA PHE A 24 0.29 12.60 6.05
C PHE A 24 1.07 11.29 6.19
N LYS A 25 0.61 10.42 7.09
CA LYS A 25 1.04 9.02 7.14
C LYS A 25 0.32 8.23 6.04
N ILE A 26 1.06 7.74 5.06
CA ILE A 26 0.49 6.96 3.96
C ILE A 26 0.67 5.47 4.20
N PHE A 27 -0.42 4.73 4.13
CA PHE A 27 -0.43 3.27 4.13
C PHE A 27 -0.73 2.75 2.72
N LEU A 28 0.11 1.85 2.21
CA LEU A 28 -0.13 1.16 0.94
C LEU A 28 -0.86 -0.15 1.23
N LEU A 29 -2.10 -0.29 0.75
CA LEU A 29 -2.93 -1.48 0.94
C LEU A 29 -3.19 -2.17 -0.40
N THR A 30 -2.55 -3.31 -0.62
CA THR A 30 -2.60 -4.05 -1.88
C THR A 30 -3.22 -5.44 -1.73
N GLY A 31 -3.80 -5.93 -2.81
CA GLY A 31 -4.28 -7.31 -2.92
C GLY A 31 -3.18 -8.32 -3.27
N ARG A 32 -1.94 -7.87 -3.50
CA ARG A 32 -0.80 -8.79 -3.71
C ARG A 32 -0.55 -9.63 -2.46
N ASN A 33 -0.09 -10.86 -2.66
CA ASN A 33 0.29 -11.75 -1.58
C ASN A 33 1.61 -11.33 -0.94
N GLU A 34 1.75 -11.62 0.35
CA GLU A 34 2.98 -11.40 1.13
C GLU A 34 4.22 -12.05 0.50
N SER A 35 4.06 -13.18 -0.20
CA SER A 35 5.14 -13.84 -0.95
C SER A 35 5.78 -12.93 -2.03
N LEU A 36 5.08 -11.87 -2.47
CA LEU A 36 5.58 -10.90 -3.45
C LEU A 36 6.15 -9.63 -2.80
N ARG A 37 6.34 -9.60 -1.47
CA ARG A 37 6.78 -8.40 -0.74
C ARG A 37 8.08 -7.84 -1.27
N ASN A 38 9.13 -8.66 -1.38
CA ASN A 38 10.45 -8.19 -1.80
C ASN A 38 10.42 -7.54 -3.19
N GLY A 39 9.74 -8.17 -4.16
CA GLY A 39 9.57 -7.61 -5.50
C GLY A 39 8.73 -6.33 -5.51
N THR A 40 7.67 -6.27 -4.70
CA THR A 40 6.81 -5.09 -4.60
C THR A 40 7.54 -3.91 -3.96
N VAL A 41 8.24 -4.13 -2.84
CA VAL A 41 9.04 -3.10 -2.16
C VAL A 41 10.14 -2.58 -3.07
N HIS A 42 10.87 -3.48 -3.73
CA HIS A 42 11.91 -3.09 -4.68
C HIS A 42 11.36 -2.21 -5.80
N ASN A 43 10.27 -2.63 -6.46
CA ASN A 43 9.67 -1.83 -7.52
C ASN A 43 9.17 -0.48 -7.01
N LEU A 44 8.42 -0.44 -5.90
CA LEU A 44 7.92 0.81 -5.31
C LEU A 44 9.05 1.82 -5.07
N PHE A 45 10.15 1.37 -4.47
CA PHE A 45 11.32 2.22 -4.22
C PHE A 45 11.97 2.71 -5.51
N GLN A 46 12.13 1.82 -6.50
CA GLN A 46 12.71 2.14 -7.81
C GLN A 46 11.87 3.18 -8.57
N VAL A 47 10.54 3.11 -8.46
CA VAL A 47 9.65 4.06 -9.15
C VAL A 47 9.26 5.27 -8.30
N GLY A 48 9.94 5.50 -7.18
CA GLY A 48 9.86 6.76 -6.42
C GLY A 48 8.89 6.79 -5.24
N TYR A 49 8.14 5.73 -4.96
CA TYR A 49 7.37 5.64 -3.73
C TYR A 49 8.33 5.30 -2.57
N LYS A 50 8.43 6.18 -1.57
CA LYS A 50 9.31 6.03 -0.41
C LYS A 50 8.65 6.66 0.82
N GLY A 51 8.95 6.18 2.02
CA GLY A 51 8.47 6.80 3.26
C GLY A 51 7.02 6.49 3.64
N TRP A 52 6.44 5.40 3.13
CA TRP A 52 5.13 4.93 3.61
C TRP A 52 5.23 4.48 5.07
N ALA A 53 4.16 4.72 5.83
CA ALA A 53 4.03 4.29 7.23
C ALA A 53 3.77 2.77 7.36
N GLY A 54 3.21 2.14 6.32
CA GLY A 54 3.04 0.70 6.27
C GLY A 54 2.67 0.19 4.88
N LEU A 55 3.11 -1.02 4.56
CA LEU A 55 2.72 -1.77 3.36
C LEU A 55 1.97 -3.03 3.80
N ILE A 56 0.65 -3.03 3.58
CA ILE A 56 -0.28 -4.09 3.97
C ILE A 56 -0.56 -4.94 2.73
N MET A 57 -0.17 -6.21 2.79
CA MET A 57 -0.35 -7.20 1.72
C MET A 57 -1.19 -8.37 2.26
N ARG A 58 -1.71 -9.20 1.35
CA ARG A 58 -2.52 -10.36 1.74
C ARG A 58 -1.65 -11.43 2.38
N GLY A 59 -1.95 -11.76 3.63
CA GLY A 59 -1.40 -12.94 4.29
C GLY A 59 -2.16 -14.22 3.87
N GLU A 60 -1.73 -15.34 4.42
CA GLU A 60 -2.39 -16.65 4.22
C GLU A 60 -3.85 -16.64 4.70
N SER A 61 -4.09 -16.05 5.88
CA SER A 61 -5.45 -15.90 6.44
C SER A 61 -6.40 -15.01 5.63
N ASP A 62 -5.88 -14.27 4.65
CA ASP A 62 -6.67 -13.38 3.79
C ASP A 62 -6.94 -14.01 2.41
N GLN A 63 -6.45 -15.22 2.12
CA GLN A 63 -6.68 -15.90 0.84
C GLN A 63 -8.16 -16.23 0.62
N GLY A 64 -8.59 -16.21 -0.65
CA GLY A 64 -9.98 -16.46 -1.04
C GLY A 64 -10.98 -15.33 -0.72
N THR A 65 -10.60 -14.32 0.09
CA THR A 65 -11.48 -13.19 0.39
C THR A 65 -11.49 -12.16 -0.75
N SER A 66 -12.67 -11.64 -1.11
CA SER A 66 -12.78 -10.59 -2.12
C SER A 66 -12.08 -9.31 -1.68
N ALA A 67 -11.70 -8.45 -2.64
CA ALA A 67 -11.10 -7.15 -2.32
C ALA A 67 -12.08 -6.26 -1.51
N GLY A 68 -13.39 -6.40 -1.76
CA GLY A 68 -14.46 -5.69 -1.06
C GLY A 68 -14.59 -6.10 0.40
N VAL A 69 -14.15 -7.29 0.81
CA VAL A 69 -14.14 -7.72 2.22
C VAL A 69 -12.78 -7.42 2.85
N TYR A 70 -11.70 -7.79 2.17
CA TYR A 70 -10.34 -7.65 2.67
C TYR A 70 -9.94 -6.20 2.96
N LYS A 71 -10.15 -5.28 2.01
CA LYS A 71 -9.65 -3.91 2.16
C LYS A 71 -10.36 -3.14 3.28
N PRO A 72 -11.70 -3.19 3.43
CA PRO A 72 -12.36 -2.59 4.58
C PRO A 72 -11.91 -3.18 5.91
N LYS A 73 -11.74 -4.51 6.02
CA LYS A 73 -11.23 -5.16 7.23
C LYS A 73 -9.87 -4.58 7.64
N LYS A 74 -8.90 -4.51 6.73
CA LYS A 74 -7.56 -3.95 7.01
C LYS A 74 -7.60 -2.45 7.34
N ARG A 75 -8.49 -1.67 6.72
CA ARG A 75 -8.72 -0.27 7.12
C ARG A 75 -9.29 -0.16 8.53
N GLY A 76 -10.22 -1.04 8.90
CA GLY A 76 -10.76 -1.12 10.27
C GLY A 76 -9.68 -1.46 11.30
N GLU A 77 -8.73 -2.33 10.96
CA GLU A 77 -7.56 -2.61 11.82
C GLU A 77 -6.69 -1.36 12.05
N LEU A 78 -6.53 -0.48 11.05
CA LEU A 78 -5.82 0.80 11.23
C LEU A 78 -6.61 1.73 12.16
N VAL A 79 -7.93 1.81 12.02
CA VAL A 79 -8.77 2.63 12.91
C VAL A 79 -8.67 2.13 14.35
N LYS A 80 -8.73 0.80 14.57
CA LYS A 80 -8.53 0.19 15.90
C LYS A 80 -7.16 0.48 16.51
N LYS A 81 -6.13 0.71 15.68
CA LYS A 81 -4.79 1.15 16.11
C LYS A 81 -4.70 2.65 16.41
N GLY A 82 -5.81 3.38 16.34
CA GLY A 82 -5.89 4.81 16.64
C GLY A 82 -5.67 5.75 15.45
N TYR A 83 -5.59 5.22 14.22
CA TYR A 83 -5.46 6.07 13.04
C TYR A 83 -6.81 6.65 12.60
N ARG A 84 -6.85 7.95 12.30
CA ARG A 84 -7.93 8.58 11.55
C ARG A 84 -7.63 8.50 10.06
N LEU A 85 -8.52 7.87 9.29
CA LEU A 85 -8.40 7.79 7.82
C LEU A 85 -9.04 9.02 7.18
N TRP A 86 -8.24 9.86 6.54
CA TRP A 86 -8.71 11.09 5.88
C TRP A 86 -9.20 10.88 4.45
N GLY A 87 -8.76 9.81 3.80
CA GLY A 87 -9.12 9.50 2.43
C GLY A 87 -8.60 8.14 1.98
N SER A 88 -9.13 7.65 0.87
CA SER A 88 -8.67 6.49 0.13
C SER A 88 -8.76 6.81 -1.35
N VAL A 89 -7.77 6.36 -2.11
CA VAL A 89 -7.68 6.52 -3.58
C VAL A 89 -7.50 5.14 -4.20
#